data_AF-A0A660T259-F1
#
_entry.id   AF-A0A660T259-F1
#
_cell.length_a   1.000
_cell.length_b   1.000
_cell.length_c   1.000
_cell.angle_alpha   90.00
_cell.angle_beta   90.00
_cell.angle_gamma   90.00
#
_symmetry.space_group_name_H-M   'P 1'
#
loop_
_entity.id
_entity.type
_entity.pdbx_description
1 polymer ?
#
loop_
_entity_poly.entity_id
_entity_poly.type
_entity_poly.pdbx_seq_one_letter_code
_entity_poly.pdbx_strand_id
1 'polypeptide(L)' 'LIYLLEPYYRSIGKRLVKSPKIYFTDTDLVLHLLEFTSWNEVIKSPLSGAIWETCAFG' A
#
# COMPACT_ATOMS: atom_id res chain seq x y z
N LEU A 1 7.94 7.83 -7.21
CA LEU A 1 6.76 8.28 -6.44
C LEU A 1 5.64 7.24 -6.42
N ILE A 2 5.30 6.60 -7.54
CA ILE A 2 4.27 5.56 -7.58
C ILE A 2 4.83 4.31 -8.26
N TYR A 3 4.51 3.13 -7.72
CA TYR A 3 4.88 1.82 -8.25
C TYR A 3 3.64 0.94 -8.44
N LEU A 4 3.56 0.26 -9.57
CA LEU A 4 2.52 -0.72 -9.88
C LEU A 4 3.09 -2.14 -9.71
N LEU A 5 2.66 -2.83 -8.66
CA LEU A 5 3.01 -4.22 -8.41
C LEU A 5 2.07 -5.15 -9.18
N GLU A 6 2.60 -5.68 -10.28
CA GLU A 6 1.91 -6.71 -11.05
C GLU A 6 1.76 -8.01 -10.23
N PRO A 7 0.63 -8.73 -10.39
CA PRO A 7 0.43 -10.00 -9.73
C PRO A 7 1.44 -11.03 -10.26
N TYR A 8 1.95 -11.88 -9.36
CA TYR A 8 2.86 -12.94 -9.75
C TYR A 8 2.19 -13.93 -10.74
N TYR A 9 2.73 -13.98 -11.96
CA TYR A 9 2.14 -14.66 -13.12
C TYR A 9 2.15 -16.19 -13.03
N ARG A 10 2.98 -16.81 -12.18
CA ARG A 10 3.08 -18.27 -12.06
C ARG A 10 2.00 -18.85 -11.14
N SER A 11 0.74 -18.48 -11.37
CA SER A 11 -0.42 -18.98 -10.63
C SER A 11 -0.85 -20.35 -11.16
N ILE A 12 0.01 -21.37 -11.04
CA ILE A 12 -0.37 -22.76 -11.36
C ILE A 12 -1.46 -23.18 -10.37
N GLY A 13 -2.69 -23.35 -10.86
CA GLY A 13 -3.83 -23.89 -10.11
C GLY A 13 -4.68 -22.90 -9.29
N LYS A 14 -4.35 -21.60 -9.25
CA LYS A 14 -5.22 -20.60 -8.59
C LYS A 14 -6.22 -20.00 -9.58
N ARG A 15 -7.51 -20.07 -9.23
CA ARG A 15 -8.64 -19.50 -10.00
C ARG A 15 -8.91 -18.02 -9.69
N LEU A 16 -8.20 -17.44 -8.72
CA LEU A 16 -8.35 -16.04 -8.32
C LEU A 16 -7.34 -15.18 -9.10
N VAL A 17 -7.86 -14.37 -10.03
CA VAL A 17 -7.11 -13.27 -10.64
C VAL A 17 -6.89 -12.22 -9.56
N LYS A 18 -5.63 -11.93 -9.26
CA LYS A 18 -5.26 -10.84 -8.35
C LYS A 18 -5.11 -9.56 -9.16
N SER A 19 -5.77 -8.49 -8.77
CA SER A 19 -5.55 -7.17 -9.38
C SER A 19 -4.16 -6.64 -9.02
N PRO A 20 -3.49 -5.92 -9.92
CA PRO A 20 -2.24 -5.24 -9.61
C PRO A 20 -2.45 -4.22 -8.49
N LYS A 21 -1.45 -4.09 -7.60
CA LYS A 21 -1.50 -3.16 -6.47
C LYS A 21 -0.67 -1.91 -6.76
N ILE A 22 -1.13 -0.76 -6.29
CA ILE A 22 -0.40 0.52 -6.40
C ILE A 22 0.21 0.85 -5.05
N TYR A 23 1.49 1.18 -5.04
CA TYR A 23 2.21 1.66 -3.86
C TYR A 23 2.82 3.03 -4.14
N PHE A 24 2.90 3.87 -3.10
CA PHE A 24 3.79 5.02 -3.14
C PHE A 24 5.21 4.57 -2.79
N THR A 25 6.20 5.27 -3.33
CA THR A 25 7.62 5.01 -3.02
C THR A 25 8.10 5.79 -1.80
N ASP A 26 7.25 6.63 -1.23
CA ASP A 26 7.58 7.47 -0.08
C ASP A 26 6.38 7.48 0.87
N THR A 27 6.62 7.14 2.13
CA THR A 27 5.61 7.09 3.18
C THR A 27 5.24 8.49 3.68
N ASP A 28 6.21 9.41 3.78
CA ASP A 28 5.95 10.76 4.29
C ASP A 28 5.05 11.55 3.34
N LEU A 29 5.24 11.36 2.03
CA LEU A 29 4.34 11.94 1.02
C LEU A 29 2.90 11.45 1.21
N VAL A 30 2.70 10.16 1.50
CA VAL A 30 1.35 9.60 1.74
C VAL A 30 0.74 10.16 3.01
N LEU A 31 1.50 10.23 4.10
CA LEU A 31 1.01 10.78 5.36
C LEU A 31 0.63 12.26 5.21
N HIS A 32 1.43 13.03 4.48
CA HIS A 32 1.15 14.44 4.18
C HIS A 32 -0.12 14.61 3.33
N LEU A 33 -0.29 13.83 2.26
CA LEU A 33 -1.46 13.90 1.38
C LEU A 33 -2.77 13.46 2.06
N LEU A 34 -2.66 12.55 3.03
CA LEU A 34 -3.78 12.08 3.84
C LEU A 34 -4.02 12.96 5.09
N GLU A 35 -3.23 14.03 5.25
CA GLU A 35 -3.30 14.98 6.35
C GLU A 35 -3.16 14.33 7.74
N PHE A 36 -2.46 13.20 7.83
CA PHE A 36 -2.20 12.56 9.12
C PHE A 36 -1.17 13.34 9.90
N THR A 37 -1.51 13.68 11.15
CA THR A 37 -0.63 14.47 12.02
C THR A 37 -0.05 13.65 13.17
N SER A 38 -0.56 12.43 13.40
CA SER A 38 -0.10 11.54 14.47
C SER A 38 -0.19 10.07 14.08
N TRP A 39 0.77 9.27 14.53
CA TRP A 39 0.74 7.80 14.40
C TRP A 39 -0.50 7.15 15.03
N ASN A 40 -1.05 7.73 16.09
CA ASN A 40 -2.26 7.22 16.72
C ASN A 40 -3.49 7.36 15.81
N GLU A 41 -3.49 8.36 14.94
CA GLU A 41 -4.53 8.59 13.93
C GLU A 41 -4.39 7.58 12.78
N VAL A 42 -3.16 7.36 12.32
CA VAL A 42 -2.82 6.37 11.29
C VAL A 42 -3.27 4.97 11.71
N ILE A 43 -2.95 4.54 12.94
CA ILE A 43 -3.29 3.19 13.44
C ILE A 43 -4.81 2.99 13.53
N LYS A 44 -5.57 4.04 13.87
CA LYS A 44 -7.03 3.98 13.96
C LYS A 44 -7.72 4.08 12.60
N SER A 45 -6.99 4.51 11.57
CA SER A 45 -7.53 4.65 10.22
C SER A 45 -7.76 3.29 9.56
N PRO A 46 -8.82 3.12 8.76
CA PRO A 46 -8.98 1.96 7.89
C PRO A 46 -7.86 1.85 6.84
N LEU A 47 -7.12 2.94 6.59
CA LEU A 47 -5.98 2.99 5.68
C LEU A 47 -4.68 2.48 6.30
N SER A 48 -4.65 2.19 7.61
CA SER A 48 -3.48 1.70 8.35
C SER A 48 -2.74 0.57 7.62
N GLY A 49 -3.49 -0.42 7.12
CA GLY A 49 -2.92 -1.54 6.38
C GLY A 49 -2.23 -1.12 5.08
N ALA A 50 -2.86 -0.24 4.29
CA ALA A 50 -2.30 0.25 3.03
C ALA A 50 -1.07 1.14 3.24
N ILE A 51 -1.08 1.96 4.30
CA ILE A 51 0.06 2.79 4.70
C ILE A 51 1.21 1.90 5.17
N TRP A 52 0.91 0.86 5.96
CA TRP A 52 1.93 -0.10 6.40
C TRP A 52 2.55 -0.87 5.23
N GLU A 53 1.74 -1.35 4.28
CA GLU A 53 2.27 -2.01 3.07
C GLU A 53 3.14 -1.04 2.24
N THR A 54 2.79 0.25 2.19
CA THR A 54 3.59 1.29 1.52
C THR A 54 4.94 1.50 2.21
N CYS A 55 4.96 1.60 3.55
CA CYS A 55 6.18 1.70 4.34
C CYS A 55 7.08 0.47 4.26
N ALA A 56 6.50 -0.72 4.08
CA ALA A 56 7.26 -1.94 3.87
C ALA A 56 7.81 -2.05 2.43
N PHE A 57 7.17 -1.38 1.47
CA PHE A 57 7.56 -1.38 0.06
C PHE A 57 8.65 -0.36 -0.26
N GLY A 58 8.55 0.86 0.29
CA GLY A 58 9.42 2.01 0.02
C GLY A 58 10.22 2.46 1.23
#